data_AF-A0A7V6W5R7-F1
#
_entry.id   AF-A0A7V6W5R7-F1
#
_cell.length_a   1.000
_cell.length_b   1.000
_cell.length_c   1.000
_cell.angle_alpha   90.00
_cell.angle_beta   90.00
_cell.angle_gamma   90.00
#
_symmetry.space_group_name_H-M   'P 1'
#
loop_
_entity.id
_entity.type
_entity.pdbx_description
1 polymer ?
#
loop_
_entity_poly.entity_id
_entity_poly.type
_entity_poly.pdbx_seq_one_letter_code
_entity_poly.pdbx_strand_id
1 'polypeptide(L)'
;FISKDMKDFWNRWHISLSHWLRDYLFTRFVFQSMKKKRFKSRQTTAALGFIFNMTVMGIWHGVTVYYILYGVYHGVLLALTDIYQKKSKFHKQHRNDKWYQVLSWFITLNLVMAGFLLFSGRLIKI
;
A
#
# COMPACT_ATOMS: atom_id res chain seq x y z
N PHE A 1 10.65 -11.27 -0.98
CA PHE A 1 10.58 -10.50 -2.24
C PHE A 1 9.78 -11.16 -3.36
N ILE A 2 9.39 -12.44 -3.28
CA ILE A 2 8.53 -13.08 -4.30
C ILE A 2 7.06 -12.67 -4.07
N SER A 3 6.76 -11.39 -4.26
CA SER A 3 5.43 -10.82 -4.12
C SER A 3 4.95 -10.32 -5.47
N LYS A 4 3.78 -10.79 -5.92
CA LYS A 4 3.25 -10.47 -7.25
C LYS A 4 2.60 -9.09 -7.31
N ASP A 5 2.22 -8.55 -6.16
CA ASP A 5 1.62 -7.24 -6.00
C ASP A 5 2.00 -6.60 -4.65
N MET A 6 1.71 -5.30 -4.52
CA MET A 6 2.00 -4.55 -3.30
C MET A 6 1.23 -5.08 -2.07
N LYS A 7 0.05 -5.66 -2.29
CA LYS A 7 -0.77 -6.24 -1.21
C LYS A 7 -0.15 -7.51 -0.64
N ASP A 8 0.31 -8.43 -1.49
CA ASP A 8 1.02 -9.64 -1.10
C ASP A 8 2.37 -9.32 -0.45
N PHE A 9 3.04 -8.24 -0.88
CA PHE A 9 4.23 -7.75 -0.19
C PHE A 9 3.94 -7.39 1.27
N TRP A 10 2.94 -6.54 1.54
CA TRP A 10 2.58 -6.13 2.91
C TRP A 10 1.97 -7.25 3.77
N ASN A 11 1.40 -8.29 3.16
CA ASN A 11 0.99 -9.50 3.89
C ASN A 11 2.17 -10.37 4.34
N ARG A 12 3.35 -10.21 3.74
CA ARG A 12 4.56 -11.00 4.05
C ARG A 12 5.60 -10.19 4.82
N TRP A 13 5.61 -8.88 4.65
CA TRP A 13 6.55 -7.97 5.31
C TRP A 13 5.99 -7.46 6.64
N HIS A 14 6.78 -7.61 7.71
CA HIS A 14 6.43 -7.15 9.07
C HIS A 14 5.02 -7.59 9.51
N ILE A 15 4.74 -8.88 9.38
CA ILE A 15 3.43 -9.53 9.54
C ILE A 15 2.69 -9.03 10.78
N SER A 16 3.30 -9.09 11.97
CA SER A 16 2.66 -8.67 13.22
C SER A 16 2.18 -7.21 13.23
N LEU A 17 3.04 -6.28 12.82
CA LEU A 17 2.71 -4.85 12.75
C LEU A 17 1.68 -4.56 11.66
N SER A 18 1.87 -5.14 10.48
CA SER A 18 0.96 -5.01 9.34
C SER A 18 -0.45 -5.51 9.68
N HIS A 19 -0.56 -6.64 10.37
CA HIS A 19 -1.83 -7.16 10.88
C HIS A 19 -2.46 -6.25 11.92
N TRP A 20 -1.68 -5.79 12.91
CA TRP A 20 -2.20 -4.89 13.94
C TRP A 20 -2.76 -3.60 13.34
N LEU A 21 -2.02 -2.94 12.45
CA LEU A 21 -2.47 -1.75 11.74
C LEU A 21 -3.74 -2.03 10.91
N ARG A 22 -3.77 -3.15 10.18
CA ARG A 22 -4.92 -3.50 9.35
C ARG A 22 -6.19 -3.73 10.18
N ASP A 23 -6.09 -4.45 11.29
CA ASP A 23 -7.24 -4.89 12.05
C ASP A 23 -7.74 -3.78 13.00
N TYR A 24 -6.83 -2.98 13.57
CA TYR A 24 -7.19 -1.90 14.49
C TYR A 24 -7.36 -0.51 13.85
N LEU A 25 -6.57 -0.16 12.84
CA LEU A 25 -6.66 1.16 12.19
C LEU A 25 -7.47 1.11 10.90
N PHE A 26 -7.02 0.33 9.92
CA PHE A 26 -7.66 0.31 8.60
C PHE A 26 -9.13 -0.14 8.69
N THR A 27 -9.40 -1.27 9.33
CA THR A 27 -10.76 -1.83 9.41
C THR A 27 -11.71 -0.90 10.15
N ARG A 28 -11.28 -0.31 11.27
CA ARG A 28 -12.08 0.67 12.02
C ARG A 28 -12.35 1.92 11.21
N PHE A 29 -11.34 2.45 10.51
CA PHE A 29 -11.49 3.62 9.65
C PHE A 29 -12.49 3.38 8.51
N VAL A 30 -12.36 2.26 7.80
CA VAL A 30 -13.24 1.90 6.69
C VAL A 30 -14.67 1.68 7.18
N PHE A 31 -14.86 0.92 8.26
CA PHE A 31 -16.18 0.66 8.83
C PHE A 31 -16.88 1.95 9.26
N GLN A 32 -16.15 2.83 9.97
CA GLN A 32 -16.68 4.11 10.43
C GLN A 32 -17.05 5.04 9.27
N SER A 33 -16.23 5.07 8.22
CA SER A 33 -16.45 5.89 7.02
C SER A 33 -17.63 5.39 6.18
N MET A 34 -17.80 4.07 6.08
CA MET A 34 -18.96 3.44 5.42
C MET A 34 -20.24 3.69 6.19
N LYS A 35 -20.25 3.51 7.53
CA LYS A 35 -21.42 3.74 8.39
C LYS A 35 -21.93 5.19 8.29
N LYS A 36 -21.01 6.16 8.26
CA LYS A 36 -21.35 7.59 8.13
C LYS A 36 -21.56 8.05 6.68
N LYS A 37 -21.52 7.14 5.69
CA LYS A 37 -21.59 7.45 4.25
C LYS A 37 -20.69 8.64 3.85
N ARG A 38 -19.50 8.75 4.46
CA ARG A 38 -18.59 9.90 4.29
C ARG A 38 -18.11 10.09 2.85
N PHE A 39 -18.11 9.01 2.05
CA PHE A 39 -17.68 9.02 0.67
C PHE A 39 -18.71 8.32 -0.22
N LYS A 40 -18.92 8.84 -1.43
CA LYS A 40 -19.87 8.28 -2.42
C LYS A 40 -19.44 6.90 -2.96
N SER A 41 -18.14 6.60 -2.98
CA SER A 41 -17.59 5.37 -3.57
C SER A 41 -16.81 4.55 -2.54
N ARG A 42 -17.11 3.25 -2.48
CA ARG A 42 -16.39 2.27 -1.64
C ARG A 42 -14.91 2.17 -2.01
N GLN A 43 -14.57 2.41 -3.28
CA GLN A 43 -13.19 2.44 -3.74
C GLN A 43 -12.43 3.64 -3.14
N THR A 44 -13.04 4.83 -3.11
CA THR A 44 -12.43 6.02 -2.50
C THR A 44 -12.21 5.83 -1.00
N THR A 45 -13.17 5.23 -0.29
CA THR A 45 -13.02 4.90 1.13
C THR A 45 -11.85 3.96 1.38
N ALA A 46 -11.68 2.93 0.55
CA ALA A 46 -10.57 1.97 0.68
C ALA A 46 -9.22 2.63 0.37
N ALA A 47 -9.14 3.44 -0.69
CA ALA A 47 -7.93 4.17 -1.07
C ALA A 47 -7.46 5.12 0.05
N LEU A 48 -8.37 5.91 0.61
CA LEU A 48 -8.08 6.79 1.75
C LEU A 48 -7.70 5.99 3.00
N GLY A 49 -8.34 4.83 3.22
CA GLY A 49 -7.98 3.92 4.30
C GLY A 49 -6.54 3.41 4.18
N PHE A 50 -6.11 3.02 2.97
CA PHE A 50 -4.73 2.57 2.74
C PHE A 50 -3.71 3.69 2.98
N ILE A 51 -3.97 4.89 2.47
CA ILE A 51 -3.12 6.06 2.69
C ILE A 51 -3.02 6.37 4.18
N PHE A 52 -4.15 6.49 4.87
CA PHE A 52 -4.17 6.76 6.30
C PHE A 52 -3.42 5.70 7.11
N ASN A 53 -3.68 4.41 6.85
CA ASN A 53 -3.04 3.31 7.55
C ASN A 53 -1.51 3.32 7.37
N MET A 54 -1.04 3.54 6.15
CA MET A 54 0.40 3.54 5.86
C MET A 54 1.08 4.83 6.35
N THR A 55 0.40 5.97 6.36
CA THR A 55 0.94 7.19 6.97
C THR A 55 1.12 7.00 8.48
N VAL A 56 0.16 6.38 9.18
CA VAL A 56 0.31 6.08 10.61
C VAL A 56 1.48 5.12 10.85
N MET A 57 1.67 4.13 9.97
CA MET A 57 2.86 3.28 10.02
C MET A 57 4.16 4.08 9.86
N GLY A 58 4.20 5.03 8.91
CA GLY A 58 5.34 5.92 8.73
C GLY A 58 5.65 6.71 10.00
N ILE A 59 4.63 7.35 10.58
CA ILE A 59 4.75 8.10 11.83
C ILE A 59 5.22 7.22 12.99
N TRP A 60 4.79 5.96 13.04
CA TRP A 60 5.23 5.00 14.07
C TRP A 60 6.75 4.73 14.02
N HIS A 61 7.38 4.83 12.85
CA HIS A 61 8.85 4.70 12.73
C HIS A 61 9.59 5.99 13.11
N GLY A 62 8.93 7.15 13.02
CA GLY A 62 9.45 8.43 13.48
C GLY A 62 8.74 9.63 12.83
N VAL A 63 8.94 10.82 13.41
CA VAL A 63 8.27 12.07 12.99
C VAL A 63 9.06 12.82 11.90
N THR A 64 10.17 12.26 11.42
CA THR A 64 10.95 12.86 10.35
C THR A 64 10.26 12.75 9.00
N VAL A 65 10.48 13.76 8.15
CA VAL A 65 9.80 13.90 6.85
C VAL A 65 9.93 12.65 5.98
N TYR A 66 11.09 11.98 5.97
CA TYR A 66 11.33 10.78 5.17
C TYR A 66 10.45 9.58 5.58
N TYR A 67 10.12 9.42 6.85
CA TYR A 67 9.22 8.34 7.29
C TYR A 67 7.76 8.62 6.93
N ILE A 68 7.33 9.89 7.00
CA ILE A 68 5.99 10.30 6.58
C ILE A 68 5.83 10.12 5.07
N LEU A 69 6.82 10.56 4.28
CA LEU A 69 6.83 10.38 2.83
C LEU A 69 6.83 8.90 2.45
N TYR A 70 7.59 8.06 3.15
CA TYR A 70 7.56 6.60 2.99
C TYR A 70 6.15 6.03 3.21
N GLY A 71 5.50 6.43 4.31
CA GLY A 71 4.14 5.99 4.63
C GLY A 71 3.12 6.40 3.56
N VAL A 72 3.16 7.66 3.13
CA VAL A 72 2.29 8.16 2.06
C VAL A 72 2.56 7.44 0.74
N TYR A 73 3.83 7.25 0.38
CA TYR A 73 4.25 6.54 -0.83
C TYR A 73 3.65 5.14 -0.91
N HIS A 74 3.81 4.33 0.14
CA HIS A 74 3.25 2.98 0.17
C HIS A 74 1.72 2.96 0.24
N GLY A 75 1.12 3.93 0.92
CA GLY A 75 -0.32 4.10 0.95
C GLY A 75 -0.93 4.36 -0.42
N VAL A 76 -0.29 5.25 -1.20
CA VAL A 76 -0.69 5.55 -2.59
C VAL A 76 -0.47 4.32 -3.48
N LEU A 77 0.66 3.62 -3.36
CA LEU A 77 0.91 2.40 -4.13
C LEU A 77 -0.14 1.30 -3.88
N LEU A 78 -0.56 1.11 -2.62
CA LEU A 78 -1.63 0.17 -2.28
C LEU A 78 -2.98 0.60 -2.87
N ALA A 79 -3.31 1.89 -2.80
CA ALA A 79 -4.53 2.42 -3.39
C ALA A 79 -4.55 2.24 -4.91
N LEU A 80 -3.44 2.56 -5.60
CA LEU A 80 -3.30 2.37 -7.04
C LEU A 80 -3.38 0.89 -7.42
N THR A 81 -2.72 0.01 -6.67
CA THR A 81 -2.79 -1.44 -6.88
C THR A 81 -4.23 -1.94 -6.73
N ASP A 82 -4.95 -1.51 -5.70
CA ASP A 82 -6.35 -1.89 -5.50
C ASP A 82 -7.27 -1.41 -6.63
N ILE A 83 -7.11 -0.16 -7.07
CA ILE A 83 -7.88 0.41 -8.17
C ILE A 83 -7.57 -0.32 -9.48
N TYR A 84 -6.28 -0.54 -9.76
CA TYR A 84 -5.82 -1.23 -10.96
C TYR A 84 -6.37 -2.66 -11.02
N GLN A 85 -6.27 -3.42 -9.93
CA GLN A 85 -6.81 -4.79 -9.86
C GLN A 85 -8.33 -4.85 -10.08
N LYS A 86 -9.07 -3.86 -9.57
CA LYS A 86 -10.55 -3.83 -9.67
C LYS A 86 -11.05 -3.34 -11.03
N LYS A 87 -10.43 -2.30 -11.59
CA LYS A 87 -10.89 -1.62 -12.81
C LYS A 87 -10.23 -2.15 -14.09
N SER A 88 -8.99 -2.61 -14.05
CA SER A 88 -8.27 -3.01 -15.26
C SER A 88 -8.78 -4.35 -15.81
N LYS A 89 -9.40 -4.31 -17.00
CA LYS A 89 -9.77 -5.54 -17.74
C LYS A 89 -8.53 -6.35 -18.13
N PHE A 90 -7.44 -5.65 -18.45
CA PHE A 90 -6.14 -6.26 -18.79
C PHE A 90 -5.58 -7.11 -17.64
N HIS A 91 -5.63 -6.59 -16.41
CA HIS A 91 -5.23 -7.35 -15.23
C HIS A 91 -6.11 -8.59 -15.03
N LYS A 92 -7.44 -8.45 -15.17
CA LYS A 92 -8.35 -9.59 -15.02
C LYS A 92 -8.10 -10.69 -16.04
N GLN A 93 -7.70 -10.33 -17.26
CA GLN A 93 -7.42 -11.25 -18.35
C GLN A 93 -6.06 -11.96 -18.19
N HIS A 94 -5.00 -11.23 -17.85
CA HIS A 94 -3.62 -11.76 -17.86
C HIS A 94 -3.08 -12.11 -16.46
N ARG A 95 -3.87 -11.97 -15.38
CA ARG A 95 -3.44 -12.27 -13.99
C ARG A 95 -2.85 -13.67 -13.80
N ASN A 96 -3.31 -14.64 -14.59
CA ASN A 96 -2.87 -16.03 -14.47
C ASN A 96 -1.66 -16.35 -15.36
N ASP A 97 -1.28 -15.44 -16.25
CA ASP A 97 -0.16 -15.68 -17.15
C ASP A 97 1.17 -15.56 -16.41
N LYS A 98 2.07 -16.52 -16.66
CA LYS A 98 3.38 -16.56 -15.99
C LYS A 98 4.22 -15.32 -16.30
N TRP A 99 4.20 -14.85 -17.55
CA TRP A 99 4.95 -13.64 -17.96
C TRP A 99 4.48 -12.41 -17.20
N TYR A 100 3.15 -12.26 -17.03
CA TYR A 100 2.55 -11.13 -16.32
C TYR A 100 2.89 -11.15 -14.83
N GLN A 101 2.92 -12.32 -14.21
CA GLN A 101 3.31 -12.48 -12.82
C GLN A 101 4.78 -12.13 -12.59
N VAL A 102 5.67 -12.52 -13.49
CA VAL A 102 7.11 -12.16 -13.43
C VAL A 102 7.29 -10.65 -13.62
N LEU A 103 6.61 -10.06 -14.60
CA LEU A 103 6.65 -8.61 -14.81
C LEU A 103 6.12 -7.84 -13.59
N SER A 104 4.97 -8.24 -13.06
CA SER A 104 4.36 -7.59 -11.88
C SER A 104 5.24 -7.74 -10.64
N TRP A 105 5.88 -8.89 -10.47
CA TRP A 105 6.89 -9.11 -9.43
C TRP A 105 8.06 -8.15 -9.58
N PHE A 106 8.66 -8.04 -10.77
CA PHE A 106 9.80 -7.16 -11.02
C PHE A 106 9.44 -5.69 -10.76
N ILE A 107 8.28 -5.23 -11.22
CA ILE A 107 7.78 -3.88 -10.96
C ILE A 107 7.58 -3.66 -9.45
N THR A 108 6.91 -4.58 -8.77
CA THR A 108 6.66 -4.49 -7.32
C THR A 108 7.97 -4.43 -6.54
N LEU A 109 8.96 -5.23 -6.93
CA LEU A 109 10.28 -5.22 -6.32
C LEU A 109 10.95 -3.85 -6.44
N ASN A 110 10.99 -3.26 -7.64
CA ASN A 110 11.58 -1.95 -7.85
C ASN A 110 10.88 -0.85 -7.04
N LEU A 111 9.54 -0.88 -6.97
CA LEU A 111 8.77 0.06 -6.16
C LEU A 111 9.07 -0.09 -4.66
N VAL A 112 9.18 -1.32 -4.17
CA VAL A 112 9.54 -1.58 -2.77
C VAL A 112 10.96 -1.08 -2.47
N MET A 113 11.93 -1.34 -3.35
CA MET A 113 13.31 -0.88 -3.18
C MET A 113 13.41 0.64 -3.19
N ALA A 114 12.65 1.33 -4.06
CA ALA A 114 12.53 2.78 -4.04
C ALA A 114 11.93 3.30 -2.72
N GLY A 115 10.93 2.59 -2.18
CA GLY A 115 10.39 2.84 -0.84
C GLY A 115 11.47 2.75 0.25
N PHE A 116 12.28 1.69 0.26
CA PHE A 116 13.37 1.55 1.22
C PHE A 116 14.46 2.62 1.06
N LEU A 117 14.74 3.08 -0.16
CA LEU A 117 15.64 4.20 -0.39
C LEU A 117 15.10 5.49 0.26
N LEU A 118 13.80 5.78 0.12
CA LEU A 118 13.15 6.90 0.81
C LEU A 118 13.23 6.73 2.34
N PHE A 119 12.95 5.54 2.85
CA PHE A 119 13.04 5.22 4.28
C PHE A 119 14.45 5.44 4.84
N SER A 120 15.49 5.16 4.06
CA SER A 120 16.88 5.36 4.47
C SER A 120 17.25 6.83 4.72
N GLY A 121 16.44 7.79 4.25
CA GLY A 121 16.69 9.22 4.42
C GLY A 121 17.89 9.77 3.65
N ARG A 122 18.59 8.94 2.86
CA ARG A 122 19.79 9.35 2.10
C ARG A 122 19.50 10.43 1.07
N LEU A 123 18.31 10.47 0.48
CA LEU A 123 17.95 11.46 -0.55
C LEU A 123 17.68 12.86 0.01
N ILE A 124 17.36 12.98 1.30
CA ILE A 124 16.95 14.25 1.93
C ILE A 124 18.07 14.84 2.80
N LYS A 125 19.10 14.06 3.12
CA LYS A 125 20.28 14.48 3.88
C LYS A 125 21.48 14.91 3.00
N ILE A 126 21.32 14.94 1.67
CA ILE A 126 22.34 15.45 0.73
C ILE A 126 22.22 16.96 0.65
#